data_AF-A0AA43FYB8-F1
#
_entry.id   AF-A0AA43FYB8-F1
#
_cell.length_a   1.000
_cell.length_b   1.000
_cell.length_c   1.000
_cell.angle_alpha   90.00
_cell.angle_beta   90.00
_cell.angle_gamma   90.00
#
_symmetry.space_group_name_H-M   'P 1'
#
loop_
_entity.id
_entity.type
_entity.pdbx_description
1 polymer ?
#
loop_
_entity_poly.entity_id
_entity_poly.type
_entity_poly.pdbx_seq_one_letter_code
_entity_poly.pdbx_strand_id
1 'polypeptide(L)'
;MYYILIGKNAVKVDNLADWSKWFSEHARFGSRHVGHLNIKKRKPFKKGGKMLAKVNKQRQVPITISTVFLAMDHNHFNMYGNKPILFESMVFGGKYDDYQARYFTWDEAKEAHDQLVIDVTKGLVL
;
A
#
# COMPACT_ATOMS: atom_id res chain seq x y z
N MET A 1 -0.17 -15.31 -13.05
CA MET A 1 1.14 -15.12 -13.73
C MET A 1 2.11 -14.44 -12.76
N TYR A 2 3.40 -14.77 -12.83
CA TYR A 2 4.42 -14.32 -11.88
C TYR A 2 5.29 -13.21 -12.46
N TYR A 3 5.71 -12.28 -11.61
CA TYR A 3 6.53 -11.13 -11.98
C TYR A 3 7.62 -10.90 -10.94
N ILE A 4 8.76 -10.41 -11.39
CA ILE A 4 9.86 -9.92 -10.55
C ILE A 4 10.13 -8.44 -10.88
N LEU A 5 10.87 -7.74 -10.02
CA LEU A 5 11.41 -6.42 -10.36
C LEU A 5 12.88 -6.51 -10.77
N ILE A 6 13.19 -5.88 -11.90
CA ILE A 6 14.55 -5.54 -12.30
C ILE A 6 14.66 -4.02 -12.22
N GLY A 7 15.30 -3.53 -11.15
CA GLY A 7 15.18 -2.13 -10.75
C GLY A 7 13.73 -1.80 -10.38
N LYS A 8 13.10 -0.90 -11.14
CA LYS A 8 11.68 -0.52 -10.98
C LYS A 8 10.76 -1.11 -12.04
N ASN A 9 11.31 -1.92 -12.95
CA ASN A 9 10.55 -2.51 -14.04
C ASN A 9 10.04 -3.89 -13.63
N ALA A 10 8.73 -4.10 -13.75
CA ALA A 10 8.13 -5.41 -13.56
C ALA A 10 8.34 -6.27 -14.81
N VAL A 11 8.93 -7.45 -14.63
CA VAL A 11 9.23 -8.39 -15.70
C VAL A 11 8.51 -9.70 -15.42
N LYS A 12 7.73 -10.17 -16.40
CA LYS A 12 7.06 -11.47 -16.31
C LYS A 12 8.09 -12.59 -16.32
N VAL A 13 7.88 -13.60 -15.48
CA VAL A 13 8.70 -14.81 -15.45
C VAL A 13 7.82 -16.05 -15.47
N ASP A 14 8.27 -17.08 -16.17
CA ASP A 14 7.53 -18.34 -16.30
C ASP A 14 8.08 -19.44 -15.36
N ASN A 15 9.31 -19.28 -14.84
CA ASN A 15 9.90 -20.20 -13.88
C ASN A 15 9.47 -19.89 -12.44
N LEU A 16 8.66 -20.76 -11.86
CA LEU A 16 8.18 -20.65 -10.48
C LEU A 16 9.30 -20.70 -9.43
N ALA A 17 10.36 -21.49 -9.67
CA ALA A 17 11.47 -21.63 -8.73
C ALA A 17 12.28 -20.32 -8.63
N ASP A 18 12.56 -19.70 -9.77
CA ASP A 18 13.27 -18.42 -9.84
C ASP A 18 12.43 -17.31 -9.21
N TRP A 19 11.13 -17.27 -9.52
CA TRP A 19 10.20 -16.35 -8.88
C TRP A 19 10.15 -16.53 -7.36
N SER A 20 10.04 -17.78 -6.87
CA SER A 20 9.94 -18.08 -5.43
C SER A 20 11.20 -17.66 -4.68
N LYS A 21 12.37 -17.91 -5.27
CA LYS A 21 13.65 -17.47 -4.72
C LYS A 21 13.71 -15.94 -4.65
N TRP A 22 13.39 -15.26 -5.75
CA TRP A 22 13.36 -13.81 -5.81
C TRP A 22 12.37 -13.22 -4.79
N PHE A 23 11.14 -13.73 -4.75
CA PHE A 23 10.10 -13.21 -3.87
C PHE A 23 10.47 -13.34 -2.40
N SER A 24 10.99 -14.51 -2.01
CA SER A 24 11.39 -14.79 -0.62
C SER A 24 12.52 -13.86 -0.17
N GLU A 25 13.52 -13.63 -1.03
CA GLU A 25 14.62 -12.70 -0.77
C GLU A 25 14.12 -11.25 -0.66
N HIS A 26 13.33 -10.79 -1.61
CA HIS A 26 12.88 -9.39 -1.69
C HIS A 26 11.76 -9.06 -0.67
N ALA A 27 10.99 -10.05 -0.22
CA ALA A 27 10.09 -9.91 0.91
C ALA A 27 10.85 -9.75 2.23
N ARG A 28 11.99 -10.44 2.40
CA ARG A 28 12.84 -10.35 3.59
C ARG A 28 13.59 -9.02 3.68
N PHE A 29 14.16 -8.56 2.57
CA PHE A 29 14.98 -7.34 2.55
C PHE A 29 14.19 -6.06 2.25
N GLY A 30 12.89 -6.17 1.95
CA GLY A 30 12.01 -5.04 1.76
C GLY A 30 12.15 -4.34 0.40
N SER A 31 12.98 -4.84 -0.51
CA SER A 31 13.20 -4.29 -1.87
C SER A 31 11.98 -4.35 -2.78
N ARG A 32 10.87 -4.98 -2.36
CA ARG A 32 9.55 -4.90 -3.01
C ARG A 32 8.71 -3.68 -2.58
N HIS A 33 9.14 -2.90 -1.58
CA HIS A 33 8.40 -1.72 -1.13
C HIS A 33 8.68 -0.53 -2.05
N VAL A 34 7.60 0.08 -2.54
CA VAL A 34 7.64 1.35 -3.26
C VAL A 34 7.69 2.52 -2.26
N GLY A 35 6.93 2.39 -1.17
CA GLY A 35 6.87 3.40 -0.12
C GLY A 35 6.32 2.82 1.18
N HIS A 36 6.77 3.37 2.31
CA HIS A 36 6.32 2.99 3.64
C HIS A 36 6.36 4.20 4.57
N LEU A 37 5.26 4.49 5.28
CA LEU A 37 5.21 5.54 6.28
C LEU A 37 4.47 5.07 7.53
N ASN A 38 5.11 5.27 8.69
CA ASN A 38 4.48 5.10 10.00
C ASN A 38 4.14 6.47 10.60
N ILE A 39 2.87 6.72 10.86
CA ILE A 39 2.36 7.92 11.53
C ILE A 39 1.99 7.54 12.97
N LYS A 40 2.67 8.17 13.94
CA LYS A 40 2.41 7.94 15.37
C LYS A 40 1.00 8.41 15.74
N LYS A 41 0.40 7.71 16.71
CA LYS A 41 -0.86 8.13 17.34
C LYS A 41 -0.78 9.56 17.86
N ARG A 42 -1.88 10.30 17.75
CA ARG A 42 -2.03 11.69 18.19
C ARG A 42 -2.73 11.75 19.55
N LYS A 43 -2.44 12.79 20.34
CA LYS A 43 -3.13 13.02 21.61
C LYS A 43 -4.64 13.25 21.37
N PRO A 44 -5.51 12.71 22.25
CA PRO A 44 -6.94 12.97 22.19
C PRO A 44 -7.22 14.43 22.58
N PHE A 45 -8.35 14.94 22.09
CA PHE A 45 -8.92 16.20 22.56
C PHE A 45 -9.54 16.02 23.95
N LYS A 46 -9.48 17.06 24.80
CA LYS A 46 -9.73 16.96 26.25
C LYS A 46 -11.20 16.73 26.67
N LYS A 47 -12.19 17.30 25.96
CA LYS A 47 -13.62 17.21 26.33
C LYS A 47 -14.50 17.29 25.09
N GLY A 48 -15.59 16.52 25.05
CA GLY A 48 -16.63 16.63 24.02
C GLY A 48 -17.60 15.45 24.01
N GLY A 49 -18.60 15.53 23.12
CA GLY A 49 -19.66 14.52 22.99
C GLY A 49 -19.25 13.27 22.19
N LYS A 50 -20.23 12.42 21.87
CA LYS A 50 -20.02 11.12 21.19
C LYS A 50 -19.23 11.22 19.87
N MET A 51 -19.44 12.27 19.07
CA MET A 51 -18.68 12.51 17.84
C MET A 51 -17.19 12.70 18.13
N LEU A 52 -16.83 13.48 19.16
CA LEU A 52 -15.43 13.67 19.54
C LEU A 52 -14.81 12.39 20.10
N ALA A 53 -15.58 11.57 20.82
CA ALA A 53 -15.11 10.27 21.29
C ALA A 53 -14.70 9.35 20.12
N LYS A 54 -15.50 9.31 19.04
CA LYS A 54 -15.17 8.57 17.81
C LYS A 54 -13.87 9.10 17.16
N VAL A 55 -13.75 10.43 17.02
CA VAL A 55 -12.55 11.07 16.47
C VAL A 55 -11.32 10.78 17.33
N ASN A 56 -11.44 10.85 18.67
CA ASN A 56 -10.36 10.55 19.59
C ASN A 56 -9.90 9.09 19.48
N LYS A 57 -10.84 8.14 19.36
CA LYS A 57 -10.52 6.72 19.13
C LYS A 57 -9.65 6.57 17.88
N GLN A 58 -10.05 7.16 16.75
CA GLN A 58 -9.27 7.09 15.51
C GLN A 58 -7.89 7.77 15.64
N ARG A 59 -7.81 8.94 16.30
CA ARG A 59 -6.54 9.66 16.50
C ARG A 59 -5.54 8.88 17.34
N GLN A 60 -6.02 8.03 18.24
CA GLN A 60 -5.19 7.26 19.16
C GLN A 60 -4.69 5.94 18.58
N VAL A 61 -5.14 5.57 17.38
CA VAL A 61 -4.61 4.44 16.62
C VAL A 61 -3.49 4.95 15.71
N PRO A 62 -2.27 4.36 15.76
CA PRO A 62 -1.22 4.69 14.81
C PRO A 62 -1.64 4.30 13.39
N ILE A 63 -1.09 4.98 12.38
CA ILE A 63 -1.38 4.69 10.97
C ILE A 63 -0.13 4.18 10.29
N THR A 64 -0.26 3.13 9.49
CA THR A 64 0.79 2.65 8.59
C THR A 64 0.28 2.73 7.16
N ILE A 65 1.05 3.36 6.28
CA ILE A 65 0.80 3.41 4.84
C ILE A 65 1.90 2.57 4.19
N SER A 66 1.52 1.55 3.43
CA SER A 66 2.48 0.69 2.74
C SER A 66 2.07 0.51 1.28
N THR A 67 3.01 0.75 0.38
CA THR A 67 2.84 0.49 -1.06
C THR A 67 3.89 -0.48 -1.52
N VAL A 68 3.47 -1.59 -2.10
CA VAL A 68 4.33 -2.73 -2.43
C VAL A 68 4.10 -3.23 -3.84
N PHE A 69 5.12 -3.87 -4.39
CA PHE A 69 4.99 -4.79 -5.51
C PHE A 69 4.47 -6.15 -5.04
N LEU A 70 3.44 -6.65 -5.71
CA LEU A 70 2.70 -7.87 -5.38
C LEU A 70 3.35 -9.13 -5.93
N ALA A 71 4.22 -9.02 -6.94
CA ALA A 71 4.91 -10.11 -7.63
C ALA A 71 4.00 -11.14 -8.33
N MET A 72 2.68 -10.97 -8.26
CA MET A 72 1.67 -11.76 -8.95
C MET A 72 0.62 -10.82 -9.53
N ASP A 73 0.12 -11.16 -10.71
CA ASP A 73 -0.97 -10.41 -11.33
C ASP A 73 -2.28 -10.57 -10.54
N HIS A 74 -2.77 -9.45 -10.00
CA HIS A 74 -4.02 -9.40 -9.24
C HIS A 74 -5.26 -9.07 -10.11
N ASN A 75 -5.12 -9.03 -11.43
CA ASN A 75 -6.23 -8.85 -12.36
C ASN A 75 -7.01 -10.17 -12.60
N HIS A 76 -7.52 -10.78 -11.52
CA HIS A 76 -8.12 -12.12 -11.52
C HIS A 76 -9.33 -12.30 -12.45
N PHE A 77 -10.06 -11.22 -12.74
CA PHE A 77 -11.27 -11.23 -13.56
C PHE A 77 -11.11 -10.48 -14.88
N ASN A 78 -9.87 -10.20 -15.29
CA ASN A 78 -9.57 -9.48 -16.53
C ASN A 78 -10.31 -8.13 -16.66
N MET A 79 -10.60 -7.47 -15.53
CA MET A 79 -11.36 -6.22 -15.47
C MET A 79 -10.65 -5.07 -16.21
N TYR A 80 -9.33 -5.19 -16.37
CA TYR A 80 -8.49 -4.22 -17.06
C TYR A 80 -7.87 -4.80 -18.34
N GLY A 81 -8.52 -5.80 -18.95
CA GLY A 81 -7.96 -6.56 -20.06
C GLY A 81 -6.59 -7.14 -19.68
N ASN A 82 -5.67 -7.19 -20.65
CA ASN A 82 -4.36 -7.82 -20.45
C ASN A 82 -3.36 -6.99 -19.61
N LYS A 83 -3.78 -5.91 -18.93
CA LYS A 83 -2.89 -5.09 -18.10
C LYS A 83 -2.76 -5.73 -16.70
N PRO A 84 -1.56 -6.16 -16.29
CA PRO A 84 -1.40 -6.84 -15.01
C PRO A 84 -1.44 -5.85 -13.84
N ILE A 85 -2.17 -6.18 -12.79
CA ILE A 85 -2.17 -5.39 -11.55
C ILE A 85 -1.06 -5.91 -10.65
N LEU A 86 -0.04 -5.09 -10.43
CA LEU A 86 1.22 -5.53 -9.83
C LEU A 86 1.63 -4.77 -8.58
N PHE A 87 0.93 -3.69 -8.25
CA PHE A 87 1.24 -2.86 -7.10
C PHE A 87 -0.02 -2.57 -6.29
N GLU A 88 0.14 -2.44 -4.97
CA GLU A 88 -0.96 -2.13 -4.06
C GLU A 88 -0.49 -1.18 -2.96
N SER A 89 -1.30 -0.17 -2.67
CA SER A 89 -1.24 0.61 -1.45
C SER A 89 -2.28 0.10 -0.46
N MET A 90 -1.88 -0.04 0.80
CA MET A 90 -2.79 -0.28 1.92
C MET A 90 -2.55 0.74 3.02
N VAL A 91 -3.64 1.16 3.68
CA VAL A 91 -3.59 1.91 4.94
C VAL A 91 -4.10 1.03 6.07
N PHE A 92 -3.31 0.95 7.15
CA PHE A 92 -3.65 0.24 8.36
C PHE A 92 -3.82 1.24 9.51
N GLY A 93 -4.90 1.10 10.27
CA GLY A 93 -5.25 1.91 11.42
C GLY A 93 -5.80 3.29 11.12
N GLY A 94 -6.23 3.97 12.18
CA GLY A 94 -6.74 5.34 12.13
C GLY A 94 -8.09 5.47 11.43
N LYS A 95 -8.24 6.54 10.63
CA LYS A 95 -9.52 6.88 9.97
C LYS A 95 -9.74 6.11 8.66
N TYR A 96 -8.65 5.77 7.97
CA TYR A 96 -8.65 5.17 6.63
C TYR A 96 -8.22 3.70 6.67
N ASP A 97 -8.43 3.04 7.81
CA ASP A 97 -8.15 1.62 7.96
C ASP A 97 -8.87 0.82 6.86
N ASP A 98 -8.18 -0.20 6.34
CA ASP A 98 -8.60 -1.04 5.21
C ASP A 98 -8.72 -0.32 3.85
N TYR A 99 -8.26 0.95 3.72
CA TYR A 99 -8.13 1.56 2.40
C TYR A 99 -7.15 0.76 1.53
N GLN A 100 -7.56 0.48 0.29
CA GLN A 100 -6.76 -0.23 -0.71
C GLN A 100 -6.84 0.48 -2.05
N ALA A 101 -5.71 0.59 -2.75
CA ALA A 101 -5.65 1.06 -4.13
C ALA A 101 -4.57 0.29 -4.89
N ARG A 102 -4.80 0.01 -6.18
CA ARG A 102 -3.95 -0.85 -7.00
C ARG A 102 -3.48 -0.17 -8.27
N TYR A 103 -2.29 -0.53 -8.73
CA TYR A 103 -1.61 0.11 -9.85
C TYR A 103 -0.89 -0.91 -10.73
N PHE A 104 -0.49 -0.46 -11.91
CA PHE A 104 0.10 -1.31 -12.93
C PHE A 104 1.62 -1.14 -13.02
N THR A 105 2.10 0.07 -12.73
CA THR A 105 3.53 0.39 -12.80
C THR A 105 4.08 0.93 -11.48
N TRP A 106 5.40 0.85 -11.33
CA TRP A 106 6.08 1.39 -10.15
C TRP A 106 5.87 2.89 -10.01
N ASP A 107 5.99 3.66 -11.11
CA ASP A 107 5.91 5.11 -11.07
C ASP A 107 4.50 5.60 -10.70
N GLU A 108 3.45 4.99 -11.29
CA GLU A 108 2.05 5.20 -10.86
C GLU A 108 1.89 4.94 -9.36
N ALA A 109 2.40 3.79 -8.87
CA ALA A 109 2.31 3.42 -7.46
C ALA A 109 3.07 4.38 -6.53
N LYS A 110 4.21 4.91 -7.00
CA LYS A 110 5.04 5.85 -6.23
C LYS A 110 4.38 7.22 -6.12
N GLU A 111 3.88 7.75 -7.22
CA GLU A 111 3.14 9.03 -7.23
C GLU A 111 1.89 8.93 -6.35
N ALA A 112 1.13 7.85 -6.51
CA ALA A 112 -0.06 7.61 -5.69
C ALA A 112 0.27 7.42 -4.20
N HIS A 113 1.40 6.77 -3.87
CA HIS A 113 1.86 6.67 -2.47
C HIS A 113 2.13 8.06 -1.87
N ASP A 114 2.84 8.92 -2.60
CA ASP A 114 3.17 10.27 -2.11
C ASP A 114 1.89 11.09 -1.87
N GLN A 115 0.92 10.99 -2.78
CA GLN A 115 -0.37 11.64 -2.63
C GLN A 115 -1.17 11.07 -1.45
N LEU A 116 -1.23 9.74 -1.30
CA LEU A 116 -1.88 9.06 -0.18
C LEU A 116 -1.29 9.50 1.17
N VAL A 117 0.04 9.65 1.26
CA VAL A 117 0.72 10.19 2.46
C VAL A 117 0.23 11.61 2.78
N ILE A 118 0.12 12.48 1.78
CA ILE A 118 -0.37 13.85 1.95
C ILE A 118 -1.80 13.84 2.47
N ASP A 119 -2.68 13.06 1.82
CA ASP A 119 -4.11 13.02 2.13
C ASP A 119 -4.38 12.47 3.52
N VAL A 120 -3.73 11.35 3.88
CA VAL A 120 -3.85 10.77 5.23
C VAL A 120 -3.30 11.73 6.29
N THR A 121 -2.17 12.38 6.04
CA THR A 121 -1.53 13.28 7.00
C THR A 121 -2.38 14.53 7.27
N LYS A 122 -2.95 15.11 6.22
CA LYS A 122 -3.82 16.29 6.25
C LYS A 122 -5.27 15.97 6.60
N GLY A 123 -5.65 14.69 6.58
CA GLY A 123 -7.02 14.24 6.86
C GLY A 123 -8.01 14.53 5.74
N LEU A 124 -7.54 14.58 4.49
CA LEU A 124 -8.33 14.78 3.28
C LEU A 124 -9.12 13.52 2.90
N VAL A 125 -10.06 13.61 1.97
CA VAL A 125 -10.83 12.45 1.52
C VAL A 125 -9.95 11.60 0.59
N LEU A 126 -10.04 10.27 0.70
CA LEU A 126 -9.38 9.29 -0.16
C LEU A 126 -10.33 8.73 -1.22
#